data_AF-A0A9E0L187-F1
#
_entry.id   AF-A0A9E0L187-F1
#
_cell.length_a   1.000
_cell.length_b   1.000
_cell.length_c   1.000
_cell.angle_alpha   90.00
_cell.angle_beta   90.00
_cell.angle_gamma   90.00
#
_symmetry.space_group_name_H-M   'P 1'
#
loop_
_entity.id
_entity.type
_entity.pdbx_description
1 polymer ?
#
loop_
_entity_poly.entity_id
_entity_poly.type
_entity_poly.pdbx_seq_one_letter_code
_entity_poly.pdbx_strand_id
1 'polypeptide(L)'
;LGLYSAYESAASAGKAAAILALVGVVNLPIIKYSVEWWNTLHQGSTFVATARPTMPPEMYLPLIVMFFGCYAFFGAAVIARTRNEIVQRERRTQWVKDIVRKESTHGI
;
A
#
# COMPACT_ATOMS: atom_id res chain seq x y z
N LEU A 1 0.12 5.64 -9.60
CA LEU A 1 1.20 5.85 -10.61
C LEU A 1 0.93 7.05 -11.50
N GLY A 2 -0.30 7.26 -12.00
CA GLY A 2 -0.62 8.35 -12.95
C GLY A 2 -0.33 9.78 -12.48
N LEU A 3 -0.53 10.12 -11.20
CA LEU A 3 -0.26 11.48 -10.71
C LEU A 3 1.24 11.83 -10.61
N TYR A 4 2.06 10.83 -10.27
CA TYR A 4 3.51 11.02 -10.13
C TYR A 4 4.18 11.19 -11.51
N SER A 5 3.70 10.46 -12.52
CA SER A 5 4.20 10.55 -13.90
C SER A 5 3.67 11.76 -14.68
N ALA A 6 2.60 12.40 -14.21
CA ALA A 6 2.02 13.60 -14.85
C ALA A 6 2.75 14.90 -14.49
N TYR A 7 3.65 14.87 -13.51
CA TYR A 7 4.43 16.04 -13.09
C TYR A 7 5.89 15.94 -13.57
N GLU A 8 6.38 16.97 -14.24
CA GLU A 8 7.77 17.05 -14.74
C GLU A 8 8.82 17.11 -13.62
N SER A 9 8.43 17.54 -12.41
CA SER A 9 9.33 17.64 -11.25
C SER A 9 8.93 16.66 -10.15
N ALA A 10 9.90 15.85 -9.70
CA ALA A 10 9.73 14.89 -8.61
C ALA A 10 9.26 15.56 -7.30
N ALA A 11 9.67 16.81 -7.06
CA ALA A 11 9.23 17.58 -5.90
C ALA A 11 7.73 17.94 -5.98
N SER A 12 7.24 18.28 -7.17
CA SER A 12 5.83 18.58 -7.38
C SER A 12 4.95 17.32 -7.30
N ALA A 13 5.44 16.22 -7.88
CA ALA A 13 4.82 14.91 -7.77
C ALA A 13 4.70 14.44 -6.30
N GLY A 14 5.75 14.68 -5.50
CA GLY A 14 5.73 14.37 -4.06
C GLY A 14 4.69 15.18 -3.27
N LYS A 15 4.56 16.48 -3.56
CA LYS A 15 3.52 17.34 -2.95
C LYS A 15 2.11 16.86 -3.30
N ALA A 16 1.86 16.55 -4.56
CA ALA A 16 0.54 16.07 -5.01
C ALA A 16 0.17 14.72 -4.36
N ALA A 17 1.15 13.81 -4.22
CA ALA A 17 0.97 12.55 -3.49
C ALA A 17 0.68 12.77 -2.00
N ALA A 18 1.36 13.73 -1.35
CA ALA A 18 1.13 14.06 0.05
C ALA A 18 -0.28 14.64 0.29
N ILE A 19 -0.76 15.50 -0.61
CA ILE A 19 -2.13 16.05 -0.54
C ILE A 19 -3.16 14.93 -0.69
N LEU A 20 -3.00 14.02 -1.66
CA LEU A 20 -3.89 12.87 -1.80
C LEU A 20 -3.89 11.97 -0.57
N ALA A 21 -2.73 11.73 0.03
CA ALA A 21 -2.63 10.96 1.27
C ALA A 21 -3.41 11.64 2.41
N LEU A 22 -3.26 12.97 2.57
CA LEU A 22 -3.99 13.74 3.58
C LEU A 22 -5.51 13.69 3.36
N VAL A 23 -5.96 13.91 2.12
CA VAL A 23 -7.38 13.82 1.75
C VAL A 23 -7.91 12.41 2.04
N GLY A 24 -7.15 11.37 1.71
CA GLY A 24 -7.52 9.98 2.02
C GLY A 24 -7.68 9.73 3.52
N VAL A 25 -6.78 10.26 4.35
CA VAL A 25 -6.87 10.15 5.82
C VAL A 25 -8.11 10.82 6.37
N VAL A 26 -8.48 12.01 5.87
CA VAL A 26 -9.71 12.70 6.29
C VAL A 26 -10.96 11.98 5.78
N ASN A 27 -10.90 11.33 4.61
CA ASN A 27 -12.02 10.62 4.02
C ASN A 27 -12.36 9.31 4.75
N LEU A 28 -11.38 8.64 5.36
CA LEU A 28 -11.56 7.42 6.16
C LEU A 28 -12.62 7.55 7.28
N PRO A 29 -12.53 8.53 8.21
CA PRO A 29 -13.55 8.71 9.24
C PRO A 29 -14.89 9.14 8.65
N ILE A 30 -14.90 9.98 7.60
CA ILE A 30 -16.14 10.39 6.93
C ILE A 30 -16.90 9.16 6.43
N ILE A 31 -16.23 8.26 5.71
CA ILE A 31 -16.86 7.03 5.21
C ILE A 31 -17.27 6.12 6.37
N LYS A 32 -16.42 5.95 7.38
CA LYS A 32 -16.71 5.07 8.53
C LYS A 32 -17.97 5.51 9.27
N TYR A 33 -18.12 6.79 9.55
CA TYR A 33 -19.26 7.33 10.30
C TYR A 33 -20.44 7.73 9.41
N SER A 34 -20.26 7.80 8.08
CA SER A 34 -21.35 8.10 7.14
C SER A 34 -22.56 7.18 7.28
N VAL A 35 -22.32 5.90 7.62
CA VAL A 35 -23.36 4.89 7.84
C VAL A 35 -24.12 5.05 9.15
N GLU A 36 -23.54 5.76 10.12
CA GLU A 36 -24.18 6.11 11.39
C GLU A 36 -24.98 7.41 11.27
N TRP A 37 -24.52 8.34 10.42
CA TRP A 37 -25.15 9.64 10.21
C TRP A 37 -26.37 9.59 9.29
N TRP A 38 -26.34 8.74 8.26
CA TRP A 38 -27.45 8.56 7.34
C TRP A 38 -28.09 7.20 7.60
N ASN A 39 -29.38 7.17 7.95
CA ASN A 39 -30.14 5.92 8.09
C ASN A 39 -30.14 5.17 6.75
N THR A 40 -29.18 4.27 6.57
CA THR A 40 -29.03 3.42 5.41
C THR A 40 -29.46 2.00 5.78
N LEU A 41 -30.00 1.24 4.83
CA LEU A 41 -30.27 -0.19 4.96
C LEU A 41 -28.99 -1.04 5.04
N HIS A 42 -27.87 -0.45 5.45
CA HIS A 42 -26.58 -1.12 5.45
C HIS A 42 -26.53 -2.13 6.58
N GLN A 43 -26.15 -3.36 6.24
CA GLN A 43 -25.92 -4.41 7.21
C GLN A 43 -24.86 -3.97 8.23
N GLY A 44 -25.14 -4.16 9.52
CA GLY A 44 -24.18 -3.83 10.57
C GLY A 44 -22.83 -4.54 10.41
N SER A 45 -21.80 -4.02 11.09
CA SER A 45 -20.46 -4.60 11.07
C SER A 45 -20.48 -6.09 11.43
N THR A 46 -20.01 -6.94 10.51
CA THR A 46 -19.88 -8.39 10.76
C THR A 46 -18.60 -8.73 11.54
N PHE A 47 -17.63 -7.81 11.58
CA PHE A 47 -16.42 -7.92 12.37
C PHE A 47 -16.56 -7.13 13.66
N VAL A 48 -16.87 -7.81 14.75
CA VAL A 48 -16.84 -7.24 16.10
C VAL A 48 -15.69 -7.91 16.83
N ALA A 49 -14.63 -7.15 17.15
CA ALA A 49 -13.40 -7.69 17.75
C ALA A 49 -13.61 -8.35 19.13
N THR A 50 -14.73 -8.05 19.79
CA THR A 50 -15.07 -8.48 21.15
C THR A 50 -16.20 -9.51 21.23
N ALA A 51 -16.75 -9.94 20.09
CA ALA A 51 -17.87 -10.90 20.05
C ALA A 51 -17.54 -12.12 19.17
N ARG A 52 -18.28 -13.22 19.38
CA ARG A 52 -18.16 -14.43 18.55
C ARG A 52 -18.35 -14.06 17.07
N PRO A 53 -17.55 -14.62 16.14
CA PRO A 53 -17.74 -14.39 14.71
C PRO A 53 -19.18 -14.75 14.33
N THR A 54 -19.94 -13.79 13.80
CA THR A 54 -21.30 -14.04 13.31
C THR A 54 -21.29 -14.87 12.02
N MET A 55 -20.12 -15.04 11.38
CA MET A 55 -19.94 -15.79 10.13
C MET A 55 -19.59 -17.27 10.38
N PRO A 56 -20.17 -18.20 9.59
CA PRO A 56 -19.77 -19.60 9.56
C PRO A 56 -18.27 -19.78 9.22
N PRO A 57 -17.61 -20.82 9.75
CA PRO A 57 -16.19 -21.11 9.51
C PRO A 57 -15.81 -21.22 8.04
N GLU A 58 -16.71 -21.71 7.20
CA GLU A 58 -16.53 -21.91 5.76
C GLU A 58 -16.33 -20.59 5.00
N MET A 59 -16.87 -19.48 5.53
CA MET A 59 -16.69 -18.14 4.98
C MET A 59 -15.54 -17.39 5.65
N TYR A 60 -15.32 -17.64 6.95
CA TYR A 60 -14.31 -16.94 7.74
C TYR A 60 -12.88 -17.34 7.37
N LEU A 61 -12.64 -18.63 7.08
CA LEU A 61 -11.30 -19.13 6.74
C LEU A 61 -10.77 -18.54 5.43
N PRO A 62 -11.49 -18.58 4.29
CA PRO A 62 -11.04 -17.93 3.06
C PRO A 62 -10.78 -16.43 3.23
N LEU A 63 -11.60 -15.77 4.05
CA LEU A 63 -11.48 -14.34 4.31
C LEU A 63 -10.18 -13.98 5.02
N ILE A 64 -9.78 -14.75 6.04
CA ILE A 64 -8.50 -14.56 6.73
C ILE A 64 -7.31 -14.84 5.80
N VAL A 65 -7.37 -15.94 5.05
CA VAL A 65 -6.29 -16.33 4.14
C VAL A 65 -6.08 -15.23 3.10
N MET A 66 -7.16 -14.74 2.50
CA MET A 66 -7.09 -13.63 1.53
C MET A 66 -6.67 -12.31 2.18
N PHE A 67 -7.12 -12.03 3.41
CA PHE A 67 -6.70 -10.84 4.14
C PHE A 67 -5.17 -10.82 4.31
N PHE A 68 -4.59 -11.86 4.91
CA PHE A 68 -3.14 -11.91 5.08
C PHE A 68 -2.39 -12.01 3.76
N GLY A 69 -2.92 -12.77 2.79
CA GLY A 69 -2.32 -12.91 1.46
C GLY A 69 -2.23 -11.56 0.73
N CYS A 70 -3.30 -10.78 0.69
CA CYS A 70 -3.32 -9.47 0.07
C CYS A 70 -2.37 -8.49 0.75
N TYR A 71 -2.33 -8.46 2.09
CA TYR A 71 -1.42 -7.58 2.83
C TYR A 71 0.05 -7.98 2.66
N ALA A 72 0.35 -9.28 2.67
CA ALA A 72 1.69 -9.79 2.41
C ALA A 72 2.15 -9.46 0.98
N PHE A 73 1.28 -9.68 -0.02
CA PHE A 73 1.54 -9.32 -1.41
C PHE A 73 1.78 -7.81 -1.57
N PHE A 74 0.92 -6.99 -0.98
CA PHE A 74 1.06 -5.54 -0.99
C PHE A 74 2.39 -5.11 -0.34
N GLY A 75 2.73 -5.66 0.83
CA GLY A 75 3.99 -5.39 1.51
C GLY A 75 5.21 -5.80 0.68
N ALA A 76 5.19 -6.99 0.08
CA ALA A 76 6.25 -7.46 -0.80
C ALA A 76 6.42 -6.55 -2.03
N ALA A 77 5.32 -6.14 -2.66
CA ALA A 77 5.34 -5.21 -3.80
C ALA A 77 5.92 -3.84 -3.41
N VAL A 78 5.54 -3.30 -2.25
CA VAL A 78 6.07 -2.04 -1.72
C VAL A 78 7.57 -2.14 -1.44
N ILE A 79 8.04 -3.23 -0.82
CA ILE A 79 9.46 -3.47 -0.54
C ILE A 79 10.25 -3.58 -1.85
N ALA A 80 9.77 -4.39 -2.79
CA ALA A 80 10.43 -4.57 -4.09
C ALA A 80 10.54 -3.25 -4.85
N ARG A 81 9.49 -2.43 -4.85
CA ARG A 81 9.49 -1.10 -5.44
C ARG A 81 10.46 -0.15 -4.73
N THR A 82 10.43 -0.12 -3.40
CA THR A 82 11.28 0.75 -2.59
C THR A 82 12.76 0.43 -2.81
N ARG A 83 13.11 -0.85 -2.95
CA ARG A 83 14.46 -1.29 -3.30
C ARG A 83 14.93 -0.70 -4.63
N ASN A 84 14.08 -0.73 -5.66
CA ASN A 84 14.41 -0.15 -6.97
C ASN A 84 14.60 1.38 -6.87
N GLU A 85 13.73 2.07 -6.13
CA GLU A 85 13.83 3.52 -5.90
C GLU A 85 15.13 3.90 -5.17
N ILE A 86 15.56 3.13 -4.16
CA ILE A 86 16.81 3.36 -3.43
C ILE A 86 18.00 3.22 -4.39
N VAL A 87 18.07 2.15 -5.18
CA VAL A 87 19.16 1.95 -6.15
C VAL A 87 19.22 3.08 -7.17
N GLN A 88 18.07 3.55 -7.67
CA GLN A 88 18.04 4.67 -8.60
C GLN A 88 18.50 5.99 -7.96
N ARG A 89 18.07 6.28 -6.73
CA ARG A 89 18.49 7.48 -5.99
C ARG A 89 19.99 7.46 -5.66
N GLU A 90 20.51 6.31 -5.29
CA GLU A 90 21.90 6.13 -4.86
C GLU A 90 22.83 5.69 -6.00
N ARG A 91 22.40 5.80 -7.26
CA ARG A 91 23.18 5.37 -8.45
C ARG A 91 24.60 5.94 -8.53
N ARG A 92 24.88 7.06 -7.86
CA ARG A 92 26.20 7.72 -7.85
C ARG A 92 27.11 7.26 -6.70
N THR A 93 26.56 6.57 -5.70
CA THR A 93 27.29 6.10 -4.52
C THR A 93 28.21 4.93 -4.88
N GLN A 94 29.33 4.78 -4.16
CA GLN A 94 30.34 3.76 -4.46
C GLN A 94 29.78 2.34 -4.34
N TRP A 95 28.94 2.04 -3.35
CA TRP A 95 28.37 0.70 -3.18
C TRP A 95 27.51 0.24 -4.37
N VAL A 96 26.77 1.15 -5.03
CA VAL A 96 26.00 0.81 -6.24
C VAL A 96 26.94 0.51 -7.41
N LYS A 97 28.00 1.31 -7.56
CA LYS A 97 29.02 1.09 -8.60
C LYS A 97 29.75 -0.24 -8.39
N ASP A 98 30.02 -0.60 -7.14
CA ASP A 98 30.67 -1.86 -6.78
C ASP A 98 29.77 -3.07 -7.07
N ILE A 99 28.44 -2.96 -6.81
CA ILE A 99 27.47 -3.99 -7.19
C ILE A 99 27.44 -4.19 -8.71
N VAL A 100 27.29 -3.09 -9.48
CA VAL A 100 27.25 -3.15 -10.95
C VAL A 100 28.55 -3.72 -11.50
N ARG A 101 29.71 -3.29 -10.98
CA ARG A 101 31.02 -3.81 -11.37
C ARG A 101 31.15 -5.31 -11.06
N LYS A 102 30.65 -5.77 -9.91
CA LYS A 102 30.66 -7.18 -9.52
C LYS A 102 29.78 -8.03 -10.44
N GLU A 103 28.59 -7.55 -10.80
CA GLU A 103 27.72 -8.18 -11.80
C GLU A 103 28.40 -8.25 -13.17
N SER A 104 29.03 -7.17 -13.65
CA SER A 104 29.74 -7.18 -14.94
C SER A 104 30.97 -8.10 -14.97
N THR A 105 31.57 -8.39 -13.81
CA THR A 105 32.73 -9.29 -13.71
C THR A 105 32.31 -10.77 -13.58
N HIS A 106 31.04 -11.04 -13.24
CA HIS A 106 30.46 -12.39 -13.11
C HIS A 106 29.52 -12.78 -14.26
N GLY A 107 29.37 -11.96 -15.30
CA GLY A 107 28.62 -12.33 -16.52
C GLY A 107 29.29 -13.50 -17.25
N ILE A 108 28.65 -14.44 -17.95
CA ILE A 108 27.45 -14.38 -18.83
C ILE A 108 27.19 -13.01 -19.44
#